data_AF-A0A962NG68-F1
#
_entry.id   AF-A0A962NG68-F1
#
_cell.length_a   1.000
_cell.length_b   1.000
_cell.length_c   1.000
_cell.angle_alpha   90.00
_cell.angle_beta   90.00
_cell.angle_gamma   90.00
#
_symmetry.space_group_name_H-M   'P 1'
#
loop_
_entity.id
_entity.type
_entity.pdbx_description
1 polymer ?
#
loop_
_entity_poly.entity_id
_entity_poly.type
_entity_poly.pdbx_seq_one_letter_code
_entity_poly.pdbx_strand_id
1 'polypeptide(L)' 'MSEVIVVTSGKGGVGKTTSSASLACGFARRGKKVAVVDFDIGLRNLDLIMGCERRVVYDFVNVINRDCT' A
#
# COMPACT_ATOMS: atom_id res chain seq x y z
N MET A 1 -4.48 1.52 -20.27
CA MET A 1 -4.56 0.22 -19.58
C MET A 1 -3.76 0.35 -18.28
N SER A 2 -4.32 -0.09 -17.15
CA SER A 2 -3.63 -0.08 -15.85
C SER A 2 -2.82 -1.36 -15.67
N GLU A 3 -1.64 -1.25 -15.06
CA GLU A 3 -0.77 -2.39 -14.75
C GLU A 3 -0.85 -2.70 -13.24
N VAL A 4 -0.92 -3.98 -12.89
CA VAL A 4 -0.97 -4.45 -11.49
C VAL A 4 0.34 -5.16 -11.18
N ILE A 5 1.08 -4.63 -10.22
CA ILE A 5 2.40 -5.14 -9.82
C ILE A 5 2.31 -5.64 -8.38
N VAL A 6 2.59 -6.93 -8.15
CA VAL A 6 2.69 -7.52 -6.81
C VAL A 6 4.14 -7.51 -6.34
N VAL A 7 4.37 -6.98 -5.15
CA VAL A 7 5.66 -7.06 -4.45
C VAL A 7 5.56 -8.15 -3.38
N THR A 8 6.21 -9.30 -3.60
CA THR A 8 6.10 -10.48 -2.72
C THR A 8 7.47 -11.07 -2.36
N SER A 9 7.49 -11.89 -1.31
CA SER A 9 8.66 -12.67 -0.88
C SER A 9 8.21 -13.76 0.10
N GLY A 10 8.95 -14.88 0.16
CA GLY A 10 8.68 -15.98 1.10
C GLY A 10 9.14 -15.73 2.54
N LYS A 11 9.89 -14.65 2.81
CA LYS A 11 10.46 -14.34 4.13
C LYS A 11 9.98 -12.99 4.66
N GLY A 12 9.70 -12.92 5.96
CA GLY A 12 9.41 -11.67 6.68
C GLY A 12 10.64 -10.75 6.75
N GLY A 13 10.41 -9.44 6.83
CA GLY A 13 11.48 -8.46 7.09
C GLY A 13 12.44 -8.16 5.93
N VAL A 14 12.18 -8.63 4.71
CA VAL A 14 13.07 -8.39 3.54
C VAL A 14 12.85 -7.05 2.83
N GLY A 15 12.01 -6.16 3.37
CA GLY A 15 11.78 -4.83 2.80
C GLY A 15 10.67 -4.74 1.75
N LYS A 16 9.72 -5.68 1.70
CA LYS A 16 8.58 -5.63 0.75
C LYS A 16 7.82 -4.30 0.79
N THR A 17 7.44 -3.85 1.98
CA THR A 17 6.67 -2.61 2.18
C THR A 17 7.49 -1.39 1.78
N THR A 18 8.77 -1.34 2.18
CA THR A 18 9.71 -0.27 1.80
C THR A 18 9.87 -0.17 0.28
N SER A 19 10.05 -1.30 -0.40
CA SER A 19 10.15 -1.35 -1.86
C SER A 19 8.84 -0.91 -2.54
N SER A 20 7.69 -1.36 -2.03
CA SER A 20 6.36 -0.98 -2.55
C SER A 20 6.13 0.53 -2.47
N ALA A 21 6.37 1.13 -1.30
CA ALA A 21 6.26 2.57 -1.08
C ALA A 21 7.22 3.37 -1.99
N SER A 22 8.49 2.94 -2.06
CA SER A 22 9.52 3.64 -2.85
C SER A 22 9.23 3.58 -4.35
N LEU A 23 8.80 2.43 -4.87
CA LEU A 23 8.41 2.28 -6.27
C LEU A 23 7.18 3.14 -6.58
N ALA A 24 6.16 3.11 -5.72
CA ALA A 24 4.95 3.90 -5.90
C ALA A 24 5.25 5.40 -5.94
N CYS A 25 6.03 5.91 -4.98
CA CYS A 25 6.51 7.30 -4.97
C CYS A 25 7.35 7.63 -6.22
N GLY A 26 8.25 6.73 -6.63
CA GLY A 26 9.08 6.90 -7.82
C GLY A 26 8.28 6.98 -9.11
N PHE A 27 7.20 6.20 -9.25
CA PHE A 27 6.29 6.27 -10.39
C PHE A 27 5.42 7.54 -10.34
N ALA A 28 4.88 7.90 -9.17
CA ALA A 28 4.09 9.11 -8.99
C ALA A 28 4.90 10.37 -9.33
N ARG A 29 6.16 10.46 -8.88
CA ARG A 29 7.08 11.56 -9.21
C ARG A 29 7.41 11.67 -10.71
N ARG A 30 7.21 10.59 -11.48
CA ARG A 30 7.35 10.57 -12.95
C ARG A 30 6.02 10.84 -13.67
N GLY A 31 5.01 11.37 -12.98
CA GLY A 31 3.73 11.76 -13.54
C GLY A 31 2.75 10.61 -13.79
N LYS A 32 3.02 9.41 -13.26
CA LYS A 32 2.07 8.29 -13.34
C LYS A 32 1.00 8.43 -12.25
N LYS A 33 -0.26 8.10 -12.57
CA LYS A 33 -1.30 7.89 -11.56
C LYS A 33 -1.09 6.51 -10.93
N VAL A 34 -0.80 6.48 -9.63
CA VAL A 34 -0.39 5.27 -8.91
C VAL A 34 -1.21 5.13 -7.64
N ALA A 35 -1.69 3.92 -7.38
CA ALA A 35 -2.18 3.50 -6.07
C ALA A 35 -1.26 2.39 -5.55
N VAL A 36 -0.87 2.48 -4.28
CA VAL A 36 -0.15 1.43 -3.57
C VAL A 36 -1.06 0.88 -2.50
N VAL A 37 -1.21 -0.44 -2.45
CA VAL A 37 -2.19 -1.13 -1.61
C VAL A 37 -1.45 -2.02 -0.62
N ASP A 38 -1.78 -1.88 0.67
CA ASP A 38 -1.28 -2.79 1.70
C ASP A 38 -2.19 -4.03 1.76
N PHE A 39 -1.59 -5.20 1.63
CA PHE A 39 -2.27 -6.50 1.80
C PHE A 39 -1.86 -7.19 3.11
N ASP A 40 -1.07 -6.53 3.96
CA ASP A 40 -0.72 -7.02 5.29
C ASP A 40 -1.81 -6.61 6.31
N ILE A 41 -2.83 -7.45 6.43
CA ILE A 41 -4.02 -7.22 7.27
C ILE A 41 -3.68 -7.20 8.78
N GLY A 42 -2.52 -7.74 9.18
CA GLY A 42 -2.18 -7.94 10.60
C GLY A 42 -1.35 -6.83 11.24
N LEU A 43 -0.41 -6.23 10.49
CA LEU A 43 0.62 -5.35 11.09
C LEU A 43 0.62 -3.90 10.57
N ARG A 44 -0.18 -3.58 9.53
CA ARG A 44 -0.38 -2.21 8.97
C ARG A 44 0.93 -1.41 8.90
N ASN A 45 1.74 -1.71 7.88
CA ASN A 45 3.09 -1.15 7.79
C ASN A 45 3.22 -0.09 6.70
N LEU A 46 2.35 -0.08 5.69
CA LEU A 46 2.49 0.83 4.56
C LEU A 46 2.13 2.27 4.92
N ASP A 47 1.06 2.48 5.65
CA ASP A 47 0.58 3.79 6.12
C ASP A 47 1.62 4.49 7.01
N LEU A 48 2.29 3.75 7.89
CA LEU A 48 3.42 4.23 8.69
C LEU A 48 4.58 4.72 7.83
N ILE A 49 5.00 3.92 6.83
CA ILE A 49 6.09 4.31 5.91
C ILE A 49 5.70 5.53 5.07
N MET A 50 4.43 5.65 4.70
CA MET A 50 3.90 6.75 3.89
C MET A 50 3.55 8.00 4.72
N GLY A 51 3.67 7.95 6.06
CA GLY A 51 3.32 9.05 6.96
C GLY A 51 1.84 9.45 6.86
N CYS A 52 0.95 8.47 6.70
CA CYS A 52 -0.49 8.68 6.61
C CYS A 52 -1.29 7.90 7.65
N GLU A 53 -0.65 7.32 8.66
CA GLU A 53 -1.25 6.49 9.70
C GLU A 53 -2.36 7.22 10.47
N ARG A 54 -2.21 8.53 10.71
CA ARG A 54 -3.22 9.36 11.39
C ARG A 54 -4.37 9.81 10.48
N ARG A 55 -4.32 9.45 9.19
CA ARG A 55 -5.34 9.78 8.18
C ARG A 55 -6.13 8.55 7.75
N VAL A 56 -5.86 7.38 8.33
CA VAL A 56 -6.58 6.14 8.04
C VAL A 56 -7.91 6.15 8.78
N VAL A 57 -9.01 6.22 8.02
CA VAL A 57 -10.39 6.13 8.54
C VAL A 57 -11.02 4.78 8.23
N TYR A 58 -10.81 4.30 7.00
CA TYR A 58 -11.26 3.01 6.51
C TYR A 58 -10.08 2.26 5.90
N ASP A 59 -10.07 0.94 6.03
CA ASP A 59 -9.09 0.07 5.40
C ASP A 59 -9.69 -0.76 4.25
N PHE A 60 -8.86 -1.62 3.65
CA PHE A 60 -9.26 -2.45 2.52
C PHE A 60 -10.40 -3.43 2.87
N VAL A 61 -10.44 -3.93 4.10
CA VAL A 61 -11.48 -4.84 4.58
C VAL A 61 -12.81 -4.10 4.74
N ASN A 62 -12.79 -2.86 5.25
CA ASN A 62 -13.99 -2.01 5.30
C ASN A 62 -14.63 -1.85 3.92
N VAL A 63 -13.81 -1.57 2.89
CA VAL A 63 -14.30 -1.39 1.51
C VAL A 63 -14.91 -2.68 0.96
N ILE A 64 -14.28 -3.83 1.18
CA ILE A 64 -14.82 -5.14 0.75
C ILE A 64 -16.18 -5.40 1.40
N ASN A 65 -16.31 -5.10 2.69
CA ASN A 65 -17.53 -5.32 3.46
C ASN A 65 -18.61 -4.24 3.23
N ARG A 66 -18.32 -3.22 2.40
CA ARG A 66 -19.18 -2.04 2.19
C ARG A 66 -19.47 -1.27 3.49
N ASP A 67 -18.53 -1.31 4.42
CA ASP A 67 -18.55 -0.61 5.71
C ASP A 67 -17.67 0.65 5.65
N CYS A 68 -17.91 1.47 4.63
CA CYS A 68 -17.21 2.73 4.41
C CYS A 68 -18.17 3.75 3.80
N THR A 69 -18.79 4.56 4.65
CA THR A 69 -19.76 5.61 4.30
C THR A 69 -19.15 7.00 4.33
#